data_AF-A0A1C9W8A9-F1
#
_entry.id   AF-A0A1C9W8A9-F1
#
_cell.length_a   1.000
_cell.length_b   1.000
_cell.length_c   1.000
_cell.angle_alpha   90.00
_cell.angle_beta   90.00
_cell.angle_gamma   90.00
#
_symmetry.space_group_name_H-M   'P 1'
#
loop_
_entity.id
_entity.type
_entity.pdbx_description
1 polymer ?
#
loop_
_entity_poly.entity_id
_entity_poly.type
_entity_poly.pdbx_seq_one_letter_code
_entity_poly.pdbx_strand_id
1 'polypeptide(L)'
;MKRIISITFTILAVSGCKTTSVKNDVDTAFQIAHLEYLGKKLYDAVLSEDGSSPYTSREQDLLEMSKDLVCEGKYKAVSVVDEKFETENIYLVLSPEKDSGVQFGRHLKFRFRLGTNDIVDVSPSTKTCLLVPAEGDSIPFSTHLVSNVPTEFHVFLSLYHEKPIYVSTSTGLWSVEAGKAALVK
;
A
#
# COMPACT_ATOMS: atom_id res chain seq x y z
N MET A 1 54.03 38.36 -43.34
CA MET A 1 54.40 37.08 -42.69
C MET A 1 53.24 36.66 -41.78
N LYS A 2 52.47 35.64 -42.16
CA LYS A 2 51.29 35.15 -41.43
C LYS A 2 51.74 34.25 -40.27
N ARG A 3 51.34 34.56 -39.04
CA ARG A 3 51.48 33.66 -37.87
C ARG A 3 50.15 32.96 -37.65
N ILE A 4 50.17 31.63 -37.77
CA ILE A 4 49.05 30.72 -37.47
C ILE A 4 49.15 30.42 -35.97
N ILE A 5 48.12 30.77 -35.20
CA ILE A 5 47.99 30.43 -33.78
C ILE A 5 47.16 29.16 -33.70
N SER A 6 47.79 28.09 -33.23
CA SER A 6 47.17 26.78 -32.98
C SER A 6 46.41 26.83 -31.66
N ILE A 7 45.10 26.57 -31.67
CA ILE A 7 44.26 26.49 -30.47
C ILE A 7 44.06 25.02 -30.13
N THR A 8 44.67 24.59 -29.03
CA THR A 8 44.57 23.22 -28.51
C THR A 8 43.27 23.07 -27.72
N PHE A 9 42.37 22.19 -28.19
CA PHE A 9 41.12 21.86 -27.51
C PHE A 9 41.40 20.89 -26.35
N THR A 10 41.23 21.33 -25.11
CA THR A 10 41.33 20.45 -23.93
C THR A 10 39.95 19.87 -23.62
N ILE A 11 39.79 18.56 -23.82
CA ILE A 11 38.59 17.81 -23.43
C ILE A 11 38.65 17.61 -21.92
N LEU A 12 37.84 18.36 -21.17
CA LEU A 12 37.56 18.09 -19.77
C LEU A 12 36.60 16.90 -19.70
N ALA A 13 37.13 15.74 -19.34
CA ALA A 13 36.34 14.56 -18.99
C ALA A 13 35.50 14.89 -17.75
N VAL A 14 34.18 14.91 -17.91
CA VAL A 14 33.23 15.00 -16.80
C VAL A 14 33.31 13.69 -16.03
N SER A 15 33.97 13.71 -14.87
CA SER A 15 33.94 12.61 -13.93
C SER A 15 32.50 12.34 -13.50
N GLY A 16 32.04 11.11 -13.71
CA GLY A 16 30.70 10.68 -13.33
C GLY A 16 30.48 10.86 -11.83
N CYS A 17 29.51 11.71 -11.48
CA CYS A 17 28.92 11.72 -10.15
C CYS A 17 28.26 10.36 -9.91
N LYS A 18 28.86 9.52 -9.05
CA LYS A 18 28.14 8.44 -8.36
C LYS A 18 27.06 9.08 -7.50
N THR A 19 25.84 9.13 -8.00
CA THR A 19 24.68 9.53 -7.21
C THR A 19 24.44 8.45 -6.16
N THR A 20 24.51 8.85 -4.91
CA THR A 20 24.47 8.02 -3.70
C THR A 20 23.08 7.38 -3.50
N SER A 21 23.04 6.07 -3.20
CA SER A 21 21.79 5.30 -2.93
C SER A 21 21.05 5.70 -1.65
N VAL A 22 21.67 6.55 -0.82
CA VAL A 22 21.21 6.92 0.52
C VAL A 22 19.80 7.55 0.54
N LYS A 23 19.38 8.25 -0.52
CA LYS A 23 18.02 8.83 -0.58
C LYS A 23 16.93 7.76 -0.73
N ASN A 24 17.21 6.66 -1.43
CA ASN A 24 16.23 5.60 -1.69
C ASN A 24 16.01 4.72 -0.45
N ASP A 25 17.07 4.50 0.34
CA ASP A 25 17.00 3.67 1.54
C ASP A 25 16.21 4.35 2.68
N VAL A 26 16.38 5.66 2.86
CA VAL A 26 15.63 6.45 3.85
C VAL A 26 14.15 6.52 3.49
N ASP A 27 13.82 6.66 2.20
CA ASP A 27 12.44 6.66 1.72
C ASP A 27 11.77 5.28 1.88
N THR A 28 12.49 4.20 1.58
CA THR A 28 11.99 2.83 1.75
C THR A 28 11.71 2.50 3.23
N ALA A 29 12.64 2.85 4.14
CA ALA A 29 12.44 2.62 5.57
C ALA A 29 11.23 3.39 6.12
N PHE A 30 11.03 4.63 5.66
CA PHE A 30 9.84 5.41 6.01
C PHE A 30 8.56 4.78 5.46
N GLN A 31 8.55 4.35 4.19
CA GLN A 31 7.40 3.67 3.58
C GLN A 31 7.02 2.40 4.34
N ILE A 32 8.01 1.61 4.76
CA ILE A 32 7.79 0.40 5.58
C ILE A 32 7.20 0.77 6.95
N ALA A 33 7.80 1.72 7.67
CA ALA A 33 7.27 2.10 8.97
C ALA A 33 5.83 2.65 8.86
N HIS A 34 5.54 3.40 7.79
CA HIS A 34 4.24 4.02 7.57
C HIS A 34 3.16 3.02 7.15
N LEU A 35 3.47 2.06 6.25
CA LEU A 35 2.52 1.00 5.87
C LEU A 35 2.21 0.08 7.05
N GLU A 36 3.18 -0.18 7.93
CA GLU A 36 2.98 -1.00 9.13
C GLU A 36 2.08 -0.27 10.13
N TYR A 37 2.32 1.02 10.34
CA TYR A 37 1.49 1.87 11.18
C TYR A 37 0.04 1.91 10.69
N LEU A 38 -0.18 2.22 9.41
CA LEU A 38 -1.52 2.32 8.84
C LEU A 38 -2.22 0.96 8.81
N GLY A 39 -1.51 -0.12 8.48
CA GLY A 39 -2.10 -1.46 8.43
C GLY A 39 -2.53 -1.95 9.81
N LYS A 40 -1.77 -1.63 10.87
CA LYS A 40 -2.17 -1.90 12.25
C LYS A 40 -3.39 -1.09 12.67
N LYS A 41 -3.43 0.21 12.35
CA LYS A 41 -4.60 1.07 12.63
C LYS A 41 -5.84 0.58 11.89
N LEU A 42 -5.70 0.17 10.64
CA LEU A 42 -6.76 -0.43 9.84
C LEU A 42 -7.28 -1.71 10.50
N TYR A 43 -6.39 -2.62 10.90
CA TYR A 43 -6.76 -3.84 11.63
C TYR A 43 -7.55 -3.52 12.91
N ASP A 44 -7.07 -2.59 13.73
CA ASP A 44 -7.76 -2.21 14.97
C ASP A 44 -9.15 -1.61 14.71
N ALA A 45 -9.26 -0.75 13.69
CA ALA A 45 -10.54 -0.15 13.28
C ALA A 45 -11.51 -1.19 12.71
N VAL A 46 -10.99 -2.20 12.00
CA VAL A 46 -11.80 -3.30 11.49
C VAL A 46 -12.31 -4.22 12.61
N LEU A 47 -11.63 -4.31 13.74
CA LEU A 47 -12.07 -5.13 14.87
C LEU A 47 -12.85 -4.37 15.95
N SER A 48 -12.84 -3.03 15.94
CA SER A 48 -13.59 -2.25 16.92
C SER A 48 -15.12 -2.39 16.75
N GLU A 49 -15.84 -2.25 17.85
CA GLU A 49 -17.32 -2.20 17.86
C GLU A 49 -17.84 -1.01 17.03
N ASP A 50 -17.13 0.12 17.00
CA ASP A 50 -17.49 1.26 16.14
C ASP A 50 -17.36 0.91 14.65
N GLY A 51 -16.40 0.08 14.27
CA GLY A 51 -16.34 -0.47 12.92
C GLY A 51 -17.52 -1.40 12.62
N SER A 52 -18.24 -1.90 13.62
CA SER A 52 -19.47 -2.70 13.40
C SER A 52 -20.72 -1.83 13.23
N SER A 53 -20.64 -0.52 13.48
CA SER A 53 -21.75 0.41 13.28
C SER A 53 -22.07 0.52 11.79
N PRO A 54 -23.35 0.39 11.38
CA PRO A 54 -23.73 0.44 9.98
C PRO A 54 -23.40 1.82 9.43
N TYR A 55 -22.61 1.80 8.35
CA TYR A 55 -22.10 2.91 7.53
C TYR A 55 -22.72 4.28 7.80
N THR A 56 -21.88 5.28 8.02
CA THR A 56 -22.27 6.68 7.81
C THR A 56 -22.78 6.89 6.38
N SER A 57 -23.62 7.90 6.13
CA SER A 57 -24.09 8.21 4.77
C SER A 57 -22.94 8.39 3.78
N ARG A 58 -21.83 8.98 4.24
CA ARG A 58 -20.61 9.17 3.45
C ARG A 58 -20.00 7.85 3.00
N GLU A 59 -19.95 6.84 3.87
CA GLU A 59 -19.40 5.53 3.52
C GLU A 59 -20.30 4.77 2.53
N GLN A 60 -21.61 4.93 2.64
CA GLN A 60 -22.57 4.39 1.67
C GLN A 60 -22.40 5.04 0.29
N ASP A 61 -22.25 6.36 0.24
CA ASP A 61 -22.01 7.10 -0.99
C ASP A 61 -20.72 6.62 -1.67
N LEU A 62 -19.64 6.43 -0.90
CA LEU A 62 -18.37 5.93 -1.43
C LEU A 62 -18.48 4.51 -1.99
N LEU A 63 -19.25 3.63 -1.34
CA LEU A 63 -19.48 2.28 -1.83
C LEU A 63 -20.29 2.30 -3.14
N GLU A 64 -21.36 3.10 -3.23
CA GLU A 64 -22.15 3.23 -4.45
C GLU A 64 -21.32 3.82 -5.60
N MET A 65 -20.53 4.87 -5.32
CA MET A 65 -19.62 5.49 -6.31
C MET A 65 -18.55 4.53 -6.82
N SER A 66 -18.21 3.50 -6.05
CA SER A 66 -17.13 2.56 -6.37
C SER A 66 -17.60 1.15 -6.71
N LYS A 67 -18.91 0.95 -6.99
CA LYS A 67 -19.49 -0.37 -7.29
C LYS A 67 -18.80 -1.13 -8.43
N ASP A 68 -18.28 -0.42 -9.43
CA ASP A 68 -17.55 -1.03 -10.57
C ASP A 68 -16.07 -1.31 -10.26
N LEU A 69 -15.60 -0.88 -9.08
CA LEU A 69 -14.23 -1.04 -8.62
C LEU A 69 -14.08 -2.09 -7.52
N VAL A 70 -15.17 -2.49 -6.87
CA VAL A 70 -15.21 -3.50 -5.81
C VAL A 70 -15.49 -4.90 -6.35
N CYS A 71 -15.21 -5.91 -5.54
CA CYS A 71 -15.61 -7.30 -5.80
C CYS A 71 -17.04 -7.54 -5.32
N GLU A 72 -17.60 -8.69 -5.70
CA GLU A 72 -18.80 -9.19 -5.06
C GLU A 72 -18.51 -9.52 -3.58
N GLY A 73 -19.42 -9.08 -2.70
CA GLY A 73 -19.38 -9.40 -1.28
C GLY A 73 -19.66 -8.21 -0.38
N LYS A 74 -19.50 -8.42 0.94
CA LYS A 74 -19.79 -7.40 1.96
C LYS A 74 -18.53 -6.64 2.33
N TYR A 75 -18.53 -5.35 2.03
CA TYR A 75 -17.45 -4.45 2.36
C TYR A 75 -17.70 -3.78 3.69
N LYS A 76 -16.74 -3.81 4.61
CA LYS A 76 -16.76 -2.98 5.80
C LYS A 76 -16.05 -1.66 5.50
N ALA A 77 -16.68 -0.55 5.89
CA ALA A 77 -16.07 0.77 5.80
C ALA A 77 -15.48 1.15 7.16
N VAL A 78 -14.26 1.70 7.17
CA VAL A 78 -13.64 2.22 8.39
C VAL A 78 -12.83 3.47 8.09
N SER A 79 -12.89 4.45 8.98
CA SER A 79 -12.07 5.67 8.91
C SER A 79 -10.82 5.54 9.80
N VAL A 80 -9.66 5.89 9.26
CA VAL A 80 -8.38 5.94 9.97
C VAL A 80 -7.71 7.28 9.69
N VAL A 81 -7.40 8.02 10.75
CA VAL A 81 -6.65 9.26 10.67
C VAL A 81 -5.15 8.97 10.59
N ASP A 82 -4.53 9.56 9.58
CA ASP A 82 -3.08 9.61 9.41
C ASP A 82 -2.57 10.99 9.84
N GLU A 83 -2.18 11.07 11.11
CA GLU A 83 -1.67 12.28 11.73
C GLU A 83 -0.40 12.80 11.06
N LYS A 84 0.41 11.91 10.47
CA LYS A 84 1.68 12.29 9.84
C LYS A 84 1.46 13.12 8.58
N PHE A 85 0.39 12.80 7.84
CA PHE A 85 0.06 13.45 6.58
C PHE A 85 -1.16 14.37 6.66
N GLU A 86 -1.75 14.53 7.85
CA GLU A 86 -2.99 15.28 8.07
C GLU A 86 -4.08 14.83 7.08
N THR A 87 -4.26 13.51 6.98
CA THR A 87 -5.27 12.91 6.10
C THR A 87 -6.21 11.99 6.88
N GLU A 88 -7.45 11.94 6.43
CA GLU A 88 -8.39 10.89 6.81
C GLU A 88 -8.41 9.85 5.69
N ASN A 89 -8.20 8.58 6.03
CA ASN A 89 -8.30 7.47 5.08
C ASN A 89 -9.56 6.66 5.39
N ILE A 90 -10.52 6.68 4.47
CA ILE A 90 -11.67 5.77 4.53
C ILE A 90 -11.32 4.53 3.71
N TYR A 91 -11.30 3.39 4.38
CA TYR A 91 -11.05 2.09 3.78
C TYR A 91 -12.35 1.36 3.56
N LEU A 92 -12.55 0.84 2.35
CA LEU A 92 -13.56 -0.18 2.07
C LEU A 92 -12.83 -1.52 1.97
N VAL A 93 -12.99 -2.36 2.99
CA VAL A 93 -12.36 -3.68 3.05
C VAL A 93 -13.40 -4.76 2.84
N LEU A 94 -13.21 -5.60 1.82
CA LEU A 94 -13.99 -6.83 1.70
C LEU A 94 -13.63 -7.73 2.89
N SER A 95 -14.64 -8.18 3.64
CA SER A 95 -14.45 -9.13 4.74
C SER A 95 -14.74 -10.54 4.21
N PRO A 96 -13.75 -11.28 3.68
CA PRO A 96 -13.96 -12.70 3.38
C PRO A 96 -14.22 -13.45 4.70
N GLU A 97 -15.01 -14.53 4.65
CA GLU A 97 -15.09 -15.44 5.80
C GLU A 97 -13.67 -15.96 6.11
N LYS A 98 -13.31 -16.09 7.40
CA LYS A 98 -11.94 -16.38 7.86
C LYS A 98 -11.30 -17.58 7.14
N ASP A 99 -12.12 -18.54 6.72
CA ASP A 99 -11.72 -19.79 6.07
C ASP A 99 -11.86 -19.82 4.54
N SER A 100 -12.36 -18.74 3.92
CA SER A 100 -12.55 -18.65 2.46
C SER A 100 -11.28 -18.29 1.67
N GLY A 101 -10.16 -18.11 2.37
CA GLY A 101 -8.89 -17.65 1.83
C GLY A 101 -8.63 -16.17 2.12
N VAL A 102 -7.51 -15.67 1.61
CA VAL A 102 -7.11 -14.27 1.77
C VAL A 102 -7.54 -13.49 0.54
N GLN A 103 -8.50 -12.58 0.72
CA GLN A 103 -8.85 -11.61 -0.31
C GLN A 103 -7.75 -10.56 -0.36
N PHE A 104 -6.96 -10.53 -1.43
CA PHE A 104 -6.00 -9.44 -1.68
C PHE A 104 -6.64 -8.30 -2.46
N GLY A 105 -7.63 -8.64 -3.28
CA GLY A 105 -8.08 -7.78 -4.35
C GLY A 105 -9.20 -6.83 -3.99
N ARG A 106 -9.14 -5.65 -4.62
CA ARG A 106 -10.18 -4.60 -4.58
C ARG A 106 -10.67 -4.21 -3.18
N HIS A 107 -9.77 -4.15 -2.19
CA HIS A 107 -9.98 -3.20 -1.10
C HIS A 107 -9.73 -1.79 -1.64
N LEU A 108 -10.43 -0.79 -1.14
CA LEU A 108 -10.29 0.60 -1.58
C LEU A 108 -9.84 1.48 -0.44
N LYS A 109 -8.95 2.43 -0.72
CA LYS A 109 -8.59 3.52 0.16
C LYS A 109 -8.99 4.84 -0.51
N PHE A 110 -9.85 5.60 0.16
CA PHE A 110 -10.15 6.98 -0.18
C PHE A 110 -9.41 7.87 0.80
N ARG A 111 -8.48 8.68 0.30
CA ARG A 111 -7.72 9.60 1.12
C ARG A 111 -8.34 10.99 0.99
N PHE A 112 -8.63 11.61 2.12
CA PHE A 112 -9.20 12.94 2.23
C PHE A 112 -8.24 13.86 2.96
N ARG A 113 -8.32 15.16 2.66
CA ARG A 113 -7.73 16.17 3.54
C ARG A 113 -8.45 16.14 4.89
N LEU A 114 -7.71 16.13 5.99
CA LEU A 114 -8.30 16.01 7.33
C LEU A 114 -9.30 17.14 7.60
N GLY A 115 -10.50 16.77 8.06
CA GLY A 115 -11.58 17.71 8.38
C GLY A 115 -12.34 18.26 7.17
N THR A 116 -12.08 17.77 5.95
CA THR A 116 -12.82 18.17 4.74
C THR A 116 -13.36 16.94 3.98
N ASN A 117 -14.22 17.19 2.99
CA ASN A 117 -14.71 16.16 2.06
C ASN A 117 -13.89 16.11 0.75
N ASP A 118 -12.73 16.74 0.71
CA ASP A 118 -11.90 16.79 -0.49
C ASP A 118 -11.08 15.51 -0.63
N ILE A 119 -11.42 14.69 -1.63
CA ILE A 119 -10.66 13.48 -1.98
C ILE A 119 -9.34 13.93 -2.63
N VAL A 120 -8.23 13.49 -2.04
CA VAL A 120 -6.88 13.73 -2.57
C VAL A 120 -6.36 12.53 -3.36
N ASP A 121 -6.84 11.32 -3.08
CA ASP A 121 -6.46 10.10 -3.78
C ASP A 121 -7.51 8.99 -3.58
N VAL A 122 -7.63 8.10 -4.58
CA VAL A 122 -8.38 6.85 -4.47
C VAL A 122 -7.52 5.73 -5.03
N SER A 123 -7.19 4.76 -4.19
CA SER A 123 -6.30 3.65 -4.58
C SER A 123 -6.90 2.28 -4.22
N PRO A 124 -6.97 1.35 -5.19
CA PRO A 124 -7.32 -0.04 -4.91
C PRO A 124 -6.10 -0.85 -4.45
N SER A 125 -6.31 -1.88 -3.63
CA SER A 125 -5.27 -2.81 -3.20
C SER A 125 -4.67 -3.62 -4.35
N THR A 126 -5.48 -3.96 -5.36
CA THR A 126 -5.03 -4.59 -6.62
C THR A 126 -5.96 -4.19 -7.77
N LYS A 127 -5.63 -4.59 -9.01
CA LYS A 127 -6.47 -4.36 -10.19
C LYS A 127 -7.60 -5.38 -10.38
N THR A 128 -7.61 -6.48 -9.62
CA THR A 128 -8.50 -7.63 -9.86
C THR A 128 -9.09 -8.15 -8.55
N CYS A 129 -10.17 -8.92 -8.64
CA CYS A 129 -10.70 -9.67 -7.51
C CYS A 129 -9.85 -10.91 -7.25
N LEU A 130 -8.71 -10.71 -6.58
CA LEU A 130 -7.78 -11.77 -6.25
C LEU A 130 -8.11 -12.34 -4.87
N LEU A 131 -8.69 -13.54 -4.86
CA LEU A 131 -8.85 -14.39 -3.70
C LEU A 131 -7.81 -15.51 -3.77
N VAL A 132 -6.96 -15.62 -2.76
CA VAL A 132 -5.93 -16.66 -2.68
C VAL A 132 -6.32 -17.66 -1.60
N PRO A 133 -6.57 -18.93 -1.95
CA PRO A 133 -6.80 -19.98 -0.96
C PRO A 133 -5.63 -20.06 0.02
N ALA A 134 -5.94 -20.17 1.32
CA ALA A 134 -4.94 -20.16 2.40
C ALA A 134 -5.26 -21.23 3.47
N GLU A 135 -5.60 -22.44 3.02
CA GLU A 135 -5.93 -23.58 3.88
C GLU A 135 -4.69 -24.16 4.59
N GLY A 136 -4.86 -24.62 5.83
CA GLY A 136 -3.78 -25.25 6.61
C GLY A 136 -2.54 -24.37 6.71
N ASP A 137 -1.37 -24.93 6.37
CA ASP A 137 -0.07 -24.25 6.43
C ASP A 137 0.30 -23.51 5.12
N SER A 138 -0.62 -23.40 4.16
CA SER A 138 -0.33 -22.68 2.91
C SER A 138 -0.10 -21.19 3.18
N ILE A 139 0.93 -20.65 2.53
CA ILE A 139 1.29 -19.24 2.64
C ILE A 139 0.82 -18.51 1.40
N PRO A 140 -0.14 -17.58 1.53
CA PRO A 140 -0.66 -16.83 0.39
C PRO A 140 0.41 -15.91 -0.21
N PHE A 141 0.40 -15.82 -1.53
CA PHE A 141 1.33 -15.03 -2.33
C PHE A 141 0.59 -14.12 -3.31
N SER A 142 1.03 -12.87 -3.42
CA SER A 142 0.53 -11.93 -4.44
C SER A 142 1.68 -11.21 -5.16
N THR A 143 1.46 -10.85 -6.41
CA THR A 143 2.31 -9.92 -7.13
C THR A 143 1.70 -8.52 -7.05
N HIS A 144 2.48 -7.54 -6.62
CA HIS A 144 2.05 -6.17 -6.46
C HIS A 144 2.87 -5.24 -7.36
N LEU A 145 2.29 -4.91 -8.50
CA LEU A 145 2.95 -4.10 -9.54
C LEU A 145 2.72 -2.59 -9.37
N VAL A 146 2.00 -2.17 -8.34
CA VAL A 146 1.54 -0.77 -8.19
C VAL A 146 2.41 0.02 -7.19
N SER A 147 3.17 -0.65 -6.32
CA SER A 147 4.03 -0.02 -5.31
C SER A 147 5.38 -0.74 -5.20
N ASN A 148 6.40 -0.01 -4.74
CA ASN A 148 7.76 -0.53 -4.57
C ASN A 148 7.91 -1.42 -3.35
N VAL A 149 7.04 -1.26 -2.34
CA VAL A 149 6.96 -2.08 -1.12
C VAL A 149 5.53 -2.64 -1.00
N PRO A 150 5.24 -3.57 -0.06
CA PRO A 150 3.86 -3.93 0.25
C PRO A 150 3.01 -2.69 0.59
N THR A 151 1.72 -2.89 0.77
CA THR A 151 0.80 -1.83 1.21
C THR A 151 0.25 -2.17 2.59
N GLU A 152 -0.37 -1.18 3.24
CA GLU A 152 -1.07 -1.33 4.51
C GLU A 152 -2.15 -2.43 4.48
N PHE A 153 -2.72 -2.73 3.31
CA PHE A 153 -3.64 -3.85 3.14
C PHE A 153 -2.97 -5.20 3.40
N HIS A 154 -1.71 -5.39 2.99
CA HIS A 154 -0.99 -6.64 3.24
C HIS A 154 -0.70 -6.83 4.73
N VAL A 155 -0.38 -5.74 5.44
CA VAL A 155 -0.23 -5.74 6.90
C VAL A 155 -1.54 -6.10 7.58
N PHE A 156 -2.64 -5.46 7.18
CA PHE A 156 -3.97 -5.77 7.67
C PHE A 156 -4.34 -7.25 7.45
N LEU A 157 -4.17 -7.76 6.23
CA LEU A 157 -4.52 -9.14 5.88
C LEU A 157 -3.67 -10.16 6.65
N SER A 158 -2.38 -9.88 6.85
CA SER A 158 -1.51 -10.75 7.66
C SER A 158 -1.99 -10.84 9.11
N LEU A 159 -2.38 -9.70 9.70
CA LEU A 159 -2.93 -9.65 11.05
C LEU A 159 -4.32 -10.33 11.13
N TYR A 160 -5.21 -10.04 10.18
CA TYR A 160 -6.59 -10.54 10.18
C TYR A 160 -6.68 -12.06 10.02
N HIS A 161 -5.84 -12.63 9.14
CA HIS A 161 -5.81 -14.07 8.92
C HIS A 161 -4.80 -14.80 9.81
N GLU A 162 -4.04 -14.08 10.65
CA GLU A 162 -2.99 -14.63 11.51
C GLU A 162 -1.98 -15.49 10.70
N LYS A 163 -1.64 -15.02 9.49
CA LYS A 163 -0.79 -15.74 8.53
C LYS A 163 0.30 -14.86 7.96
N PRO A 164 1.49 -15.42 7.68
CA PRO A 164 2.47 -14.74 6.85
C PRO A 164 1.88 -14.56 5.44
N ILE A 165 2.28 -13.49 4.78
CA ILE A 165 1.91 -13.16 3.40
C ILE A 165 3.18 -12.83 2.64
N TYR A 166 3.36 -13.42 1.46
CA TYR A 166 4.44 -13.03 0.56
C TYR A 166 3.94 -12.10 -0.55
N VAL A 167 4.69 -11.02 -0.78
CA VAL A 167 4.35 -10.01 -1.78
C VAL A 167 5.55 -9.77 -2.67
N SER A 168 5.43 -10.06 -3.96
CA SER A 168 6.46 -9.70 -4.94
C SER A 168 6.20 -8.29 -5.45
N THR A 169 7.15 -7.38 -5.25
CA THR A 169 7.11 -5.99 -5.76
C THR A 169 8.22 -5.76 -6.79
N SER A 170 8.34 -4.54 -7.31
CA SER A 170 9.46 -4.14 -8.18
C SER A 170 10.83 -4.16 -7.49
N THR A 171 10.87 -4.12 -6.15
CA THR A 171 12.12 -4.08 -5.37
C THR A 171 12.53 -5.44 -4.80
N GLY A 172 11.66 -6.44 -4.88
CA GLY A 172 11.96 -7.81 -4.50
C GLY A 172 10.76 -8.54 -3.89
N LEU A 173 11.05 -9.68 -3.29
CA LEU A 173 10.07 -10.46 -2.54
C LEU A 173 10.05 -9.99 -1.09
N TRP A 174 8.86 -9.71 -0.58
CA TRP A 174 8.66 -9.27 0.80
C TRP A 174 7.87 -10.33 1.58
N SER A 175 8.23 -10.56 2.83
CA SER A 175 7.37 -11.22 3.81
C SER A 175 6.64 -10.15 4.61
N VAL A 176 5.35 -10.37 4.85
CA VAL A 176 4.54 -9.62 5.80
C VAL A 176 4.03 -10.59 6.85
N GLU A 177 4.49 -10.45 8.09
CA GLU A 177 4.19 -11.38 9.17
C GLU A 177 3.96 -10.62 10.47
N ALA A 178 2.89 -10.96 11.19
CA ALA A 178 2.52 -10.30 12.45
C ALA A 178 2.50 -8.76 12.32
N GLY A 179 2.08 -8.26 11.15
CA GLY A 179 2.00 -6.84 10.83
C GLY A 179 3.35 -6.16 10.54
N LYS A 180 4.41 -6.93 10.26
CA LYS A 180 5.76 -6.44 9.93
C LYS A 180 6.18 -6.83 8.54
N ALA A 181 6.74 -5.89 7.78
CA ALA A 181 7.20 -6.12 6.42
C ALA A 181 8.74 -6.19 6.36
N ALA A 182 9.27 -7.24 5.74
CA ALA A 182 10.70 -7.44 5.56
C ALA A 182 11.01 -7.97 4.16
N LEU A 183 12.13 -7.52 3.59
CA LEU A 183 12.63 -8.05 2.33
C LEU A 183 13.19 -9.46 2.55
N VAL A 184 12.76 -10.42 1.73
CA VAL A 184 13.29 -11.78 1.70
C VAL A 184 14.63 -11.75 0.97
N LYS A 185 15.67 -12.28 1.61
CA LYS A 185 17.03 -12.36 1.06
C LYS A 185 17.17 -13.54 0.10
#